data_AF-A0A942CG62-F1
#
_entry.id   AF-A0A942CG62-F1
#
_cell.length_a   1.000
_cell.length_b   1.000
_cell.length_c   1.000
_cell.angle_alpha   90.00
_cell.angle_beta   90.00
_cell.angle_gamma   90.00
#
_symmetry.space_group_name_H-M   'P 1'
#
loop_
_entity.id
_entity.type
_entity.pdbx_description
1 polymer ?
#
loop_
_entity_poly.entity_id
_entity_poly.type
_entity_poly.pdbx_seq_one_letter_code
_entity_poly.pdbx_strand_id
1 'polypeptide(L)'
;MQLRTFATAVLLVCSLSAHAAKKAPPLQDVLQYPANDTHAQEKVTIAVDPYDTRARADFFRIDYVGHGFLPVRVIIRNDSDKALSLDDARIQLVPAHGERIPAALPSEINRRVFRIKDVGAKHIPGVPIITYHKTPVDKKIADDDKDFGFRSTTVEPHSTLSGFLFYDINDMGDAPLKGAEIYVREIRTMDGKQRLFPFTISLNKYLASKDKETK
;
A
#
# COMPACT_ATOMS: atom_id res chain seq x y z
N MET A 1 20.37 71.64 -13.68
CA MET A 1 19.38 70.68 -14.20
C MET A 1 20.00 69.30 -14.09
N GLN A 2 19.63 68.54 -13.05
CA GLN A 2 20.26 67.27 -12.64
C GLN A 2 19.33 66.12 -13.05
N LEU A 3 19.82 65.19 -13.87
CA LEU A 3 19.07 64.02 -14.31
C LEU A 3 19.61 62.78 -13.56
N ARG A 4 18.81 62.24 -12.64
CA ARG A 4 19.13 60.99 -11.91
C ARG A 4 18.40 59.83 -12.57
N THR A 5 19.15 58.93 -13.20
CA THR A 5 18.67 57.64 -13.69
C THR A 5 18.59 56.65 -12.53
N PHE A 6 17.39 56.16 -12.22
CA PHE A 6 17.18 55.00 -11.34
C PHE A 6 17.05 53.74 -12.19
N ALA A 7 17.96 52.79 -12.01
CA ALA A 7 17.87 51.46 -12.58
C ALA A 7 17.19 50.52 -11.57
N THR A 8 15.98 50.06 -11.88
CA THR A 8 15.23 49.12 -11.05
C THR A 8 15.54 47.70 -11.50
N ALA A 9 16.27 46.95 -10.68
CA ALA A 9 16.49 45.52 -10.89
C ALA A 9 15.27 44.73 -10.39
N VAL A 10 14.59 44.02 -11.30
CA VAL A 10 13.49 43.11 -10.98
C VAL A 10 14.08 41.71 -10.72
N LEU A 11 14.13 41.30 -9.46
CA LEU A 11 14.46 39.95 -9.04
C LEU A 11 13.20 39.07 -9.14
N LEU A 12 13.17 38.22 -10.18
CA LEU A 12 12.12 37.23 -10.37
C LEU A 12 12.37 36.04 -9.40
N VAL A 13 11.69 36.03 -8.26
CA VAL A 13 11.70 34.88 -7.33
C VAL A 13 10.74 33.82 -7.87
N CYS A 14 11.28 32.81 -8.54
CA CYS A 14 10.54 31.60 -8.88
C CYS A 14 10.33 30.75 -7.63
N SER A 15 9.16 30.88 -7.00
CA SER A 15 8.72 29.99 -5.91
C SER A 15 8.40 28.60 -6.48
N LEU A 16 9.38 27.69 -6.48
CA LEU A 16 9.14 26.26 -6.64
C LEU A 16 8.28 25.79 -5.45
N SER A 17 6.97 25.67 -5.67
CA SER A 17 6.06 25.09 -4.70
C SER A 17 6.29 23.58 -4.63
N ALA A 18 7.22 23.18 -3.76
CA ALA A 18 7.35 21.79 -3.35
C ALA A 18 6.04 21.38 -2.67
N HIS A 19 5.20 20.62 -3.38
CA HIS A 19 4.01 20.02 -2.79
C HIS A 19 4.49 18.97 -1.78
N ALA A 20 4.54 19.35 -0.50
CA ALA A 20 4.79 18.40 0.58
C ALA A 20 3.72 17.31 0.49
N ALA A 21 4.16 16.05 0.41
CA ALA A 21 3.24 14.92 0.41
C ALA A 21 2.42 14.95 1.69
N LYS A 22 1.11 14.77 1.56
CA LYS A 22 0.22 14.60 2.72
C LYS A 22 0.68 13.36 3.48
N LYS A 23 0.70 13.43 4.81
CA LYS A 23 1.11 12.30 5.66
C LYS A 23 -0.08 11.37 5.86
N ALA A 24 0.18 10.06 5.85
CA ALA A 24 -0.81 9.08 6.30
C ALA A 24 -1.18 9.34 7.78
N PRO A 25 -2.40 8.99 8.22
CA PRO A 25 -2.78 9.07 9.63
C PRO A 25 -1.75 8.37 10.54
N PRO A 26 -1.52 8.86 11.77
CA PRO A 26 -0.62 8.20 12.71
C PRO A 26 -1.13 6.79 13.04
N LEU A 27 -0.20 5.90 13.39
CA LEU A 27 -0.57 4.56 13.86
C LEU A 27 -1.24 4.67 15.24
N GLN A 28 -2.30 3.89 15.42
CA GLN A 28 -2.89 3.63 16.73
C GLN A 28 -2.25 2.35 17.32
N ASP A 29 -2.60 2.03 18.56
CA ASP A 29 -2.29 0.72 19.12
C ASP A 29 -2.90 -0.39 18.23
N VAL A 30 -2.16 -1.48 18.02
CA VAL A 30 -2.57 -2.55 17.07
C VAL A 30 -3.93 -3.15 17.43
N LEU A 31 -4.28 -3.18 18.72
CA LEU A 31 -5.53 -3.74 19.22
C LEU A 31 -6.73 -2.79 19.06
N GLN A 32 -6.48 -1.50 18.78
CA GLN A 32 -7.53 -0.52 18.50
C GLN A 32 -8.11 -0.67 17.08
N TYR A 33 -7.37 -1.31 16.17
CA TYR A 33 -7.86 -1.60 14.82
C TYR A 33 -8.93 -2.71 14.88
N PRO A 34 -10.15 -2.49 14.38
CA PRO A 34 -11.23 -3.48 14.48
C PRO A 34 -10.91 -4.81 13.79
N ALA A 35 -10.27 -4.75 12.62
CA ALA A 35 -9.82 -5.92 11.89
C ALA A 35 -8.39 -6.29 12.33
N ASN A 36 -8.29 -7.08 13.40
CA ASN A 36 -7.04 -7.67 13.87
C ASN A 36 -7.17 -9.18 14.16
N ASP A 37 -6.02 -9.83 14.23
CA ASP A 37 -5.82 -11.21 14.65
C ASP A 37 -4.54 -11.32 15.50
N THR A 38 -4.63 -11.99 16.65
CA THR A 38 -3.54 -12.12 17.63
C THR A 38 -3.22 -13.58 17.86
N HIS A 39 -1.98 -13.96 17.55
CA HIS A 39 -1.44 -15.26 17.88
C HIS A 39 -0.69 -15.18 19.20
N ALA A 40 -1.39 -15.47 20.32
CA ALA A 40 -0.86 -15.28 21.67
C ALA A 40 0.42 -16.10 21.96
N GLN A 41 0.53 -17.32 21.42
CA GLN A 41 1.72 -18.16 21.58
C GLN A 41 2.94 -17.61 20.85
N GLU A 42 2.72 -16.99 19.70
CA GLU A 42 3.77 -16.40 18.87
C GLU A 42 4.09 -14.96 19.27
N LYS A 43 3.24 -14.36 20.12
CA LYS A 43 3.29 -12.96 20.58
C LYS A 43 3.32 -11.98 19.40
N VAL A 44 2.50 -12.26 18.39
CA VAL A 44 2.38 -11.41 17.20
C VAL A 44 0.90 -11.07 16.98
N THR A 45 0.65 -9.81 16.69
CA THR A 45 -0.68 -9.33 16.28
C THR A 45 -0.57 -8.68 14.91
N ILE A 46 -1.47 -9.04 14.00
CA ILE A 46 -1.61 -8.40 12.70
C ILE A 46 -2.95 -7.70 12.66
N ALA A 47 -2.93 -6.42 12.31
CA ALA A 47 -4.12 -5.63 12.01
C ALA A 47 -4.10 -5.15 10.57
N VAL A 48 -5.29 -4.92 10.03
CA VAL A 48 -5.48 -4.31 8.71
C VAL A 48 -6.49 -3.17 8.81
N ASP A 49 -6.20 -2.07 8.13
CA ASP A 49 -7.06 -0.89 8.04
C ASP A 49 -7.31 -0.58 6.56
N PRO A 50 -8.47 -0.97 6.01
CA PRO A 50 -8.83 -0.67 4.62
C PRO A 50 -9.14 0.82 4.40
N TYR A 51 -8.62 1.41 3.32
CA TYR A 51 -8.88 2.79 2.90
C TYR A 51 -9.81 2.78 1.69
N ASP A 52 -11.04 2.35 1.95
CA ASP A 52 -12.10 2.01 0.99
C ASP A 52 -12.85 3.20 0.38
N THR A 53 -12.54 4.43 0.78
CA THR A 53 -13.17 5.64 0.26
C THR A 53 -12.12 6.65 -0.15
N ARG A 54 -12.40 7.43 -1.20
CA ARG A 54 -11.50 8.50 -1.66
C ARG A 54 -11.14 9.49 -0.56
N ALA A 55 -12.09 9.81 0.32
CA ALA A 55 -11.88 10.73 1.43
C ALA A 55 -10.85 10.21 2.45
N ARG A 56 -10.89 8.91 2.77
CA ARG A 56 -9.86 8.30 3.64
C ARG A 56 -8.50 8.22 2.95
N ALA A 57 -8.50 7.97 1.64
CA ALA A 57 -7.31 7.75 0.82
C ALA A 57 -6.70 9.03 0.21
N ASP A 58 -7.15 10.22 0.61
CA ASP A 58 -6.84 11.49 -0.07
C ASP A 58 -5.39 11.99 0.10
N PHE A 59 -4.61 11.31 0.95
CA PHE A 59 -3.20 11.59 1.18
C PHE A 59 -2.26 10.92 0.17
N PHE A 60 -2.76 9.94 -0.60
CA PHE A 60 -2.03 9.39 -1.73
C PHE A 60 -1.91 10.41 -2.87
N ARG A 61 -0.88 10.27 -3.69
CA ARG A 61 -0.70 11.08 -4.91
C ARG A 61 -1.58 10.59 -6.06
N ILE A 62 -2.02 9.33 -6.00
CA ILE A 62 -2.90 8.67 -6.98
C ILE A 62 -4.26 8.37 -6.33
N ASP A 63 -5.35 8.56 -7.08
CA ASP A 63 -6.70 8.13 -6.68
C ASP A 63 -6.88 6.61 -6.86
N TYR A 64 -6.21 5.82 -6.02
CA TYR A 64 -6.25 4.36 -6.09
C TYR A 64 -7.68 3.81 -6.02
N VAL A 65 -8.50 4.36 -5.11
CA VAL A 65 -9.91 3.96 -4.94
C VAL A 65 -10.70 4.21 -6.22
N GLY A 66 -10.53 5.38 -6.85
CA GLY A 66 -11.17 5.70 -8.13
C GLY A 66 -10.71 4.84 -9.31
N HIS A 67 -9.54 4.22 -9.21
CA HIS A 67 -9.02 3.25 -10.19
C HIS A 67 -9.37 1.79 -9.85
N GLY A 68 -10.20 1.56 -8.83
CA GLY A 68 -10.66 0.24 -8.40
C GLY A 68 -9.60 -0.58 -7.67
N PHE A 69 -8.60 0.10 -7.09
CA PHE A 69 -7.71 -0.52 -6.11
C PHE A 69 -8.22 -0.24 -4.70
N LEU A 70 -8.08 -1.23 -3.82
CA LEU A 70 -8.25 -1.09 -2.38
C LEU A 70 -6.88 -0.93 -1.72
N PRO A 71 -6.50 0.27 -1.25
CA PRO A 71 -5.38 0.42 -0.34
C PRO A 71 -5.75 -0.18 1.02
N VAL A 72 -4.88 -1.02 1.56
CA VAL A 72 -5.01 -1.59 2.90
C VAL A 72 -3.70 -1.34 3.64
N ARG A 73 -3.78 -0.65 4.78
CA ARG A 73 -2.65 -0.54 5.68
C ARG A 73 -2.55 -1.83 6.47
N VAL A 74 -1.43 -2.52 6.36
CA VAL A 74 -1.14 -3.71 7.16
C VAL A 74 -0.20 -3.30 8.28
N ILE A 75 -0.55 -3.65 9.51
CA ILE A 75 0.20 -3.33 10.73
C ILE A 75 0.57 -4.63 11.41
N ILE A 76 1.86 -4.86 11.61
CA ILE A 76 2.40 -6.06 12.27
C ILE A 76 3.08 -5.62 13.56
N ARG A 77 2.51 -6.03 14.69
CA ARG A 77 3.10 -5.85 16.01
C ARG A 77 3.79 -7.15 16.43
N ASN A 78 5.07 -7.04 16.73
CA ASN A 78 5.88 -8.13 17.28
C ASN A 78 6.16 -7.85 18.76
N ASP A 79 5.49 -8.55 19.65
CA ASP A 79 5.72 -8.52 21.10
C ASP A 79 6.60 -9.69 21.57
N SER A 80 7.17 -10.44 20.63
CA SER A 80 8.12 -11.51 20.93
C SER A 80 9.54 -10.97 21.08
N ASP A 81 10.41 -11.81 21.63
CA ASP A 81 11.84 -11.53 21.79
C ASP A 81 12.66 -11.86 20.54
N LYS A 82 12.02 -12.28 19.45
CA LYS A 82 12.66 -12.67 18.19
C LYS A 82 12.27 -11.73 17.07
N ALA A 83 13.24 -11.31 16.26
CA ALA A 83 12.95 -10.58 15.03
C ALA A 83 12.23 -11.48 14.02
N LEU A 84 11.35 -10.90 13.22
CA LEU A 84 10.59 -11.59 12.17
C LEU A 84 11.08 -11.17 10.78
N SER A 85 11.18 -12.11 9.85
CA SER A 85 11.35 -11.86 8.42
C SER A 85 10.01 -11.97 7.70
N LEU A 86 9.78 -11.02 6.81
CA LEU A 86 8.67 -10.92 5.88
C LEU A 86 9.12 -11.15 4.43
N ASP A 87 10.36 -11.58 4.18
CA ASP A 87 10.91 -11.73 2.82
C ASP A 87 10.07 -12.71 1.98
N ASP A 88 9.62 -13.79 2.61
CA ASP A 88 8.74 -14.80 2.00
C ASP A 88 7.26 -14.57 2.29
N ALA A 89 6.91 -13.53 3.05
CA ALA A 89 5.53 -13.32 3.46
C ALA A 89 4.61 -13.17 2.23
N ARG A 90 3.40 -13.73 2.35
CA ARG A 90 2.34 -13.58 1.36
C ARG A 90 1.14 -13.00 2.07
N ILE A 91 0.81 -11.75 1.75
CA ILE A 91 -0.32 -11.01 2.31
C ILE A 91 -1.34 -10.85 1.18
N GLN A 92 -2.37 -11.68 1.18
CA GLN A 92 -3.34 -11.80 0.10
C GLN A 92 -4.72 -11.39 0.58
N LEU A 93 -5.48 -10.70 -0.28
CA LEU A 93 -6.91 -10.52 -0.09
C LEU A 93 -7.62 -11.79 -0.55
N VAL A 94 -8.47 -12.34 0.31
CA VAL A 94 -9.31 -13.50 0.00
C VAL A 94 -10.74 -13.00 -0.06
N PRO A 95 -11.36 -12.96 -1.25
CA PRO A 95 -12.77 -12.63 -1.39
C PRO A 95 -13.67 -13.65 -0.67
N ALA A 96 -14.93 -13.27 -0.41
CA ALA A 96 -15.94 -14.24 0.06
C ALA A 96 -16.15 -15.39 -0.95
N HIS A 97 -16.00 -15.09 -2.24
CA HIS A 97 -16.08 -16.03 -3.34
C HIS A 97 -15.04 -15.68 -4.40
N GLY A 98 -14.33 -16.69 -4.91
CA GLY A 98 -13.31 -16.51 -5.95
C GLY A 98 -11.90 -16.82 -5.47
N GLU A 99 -10.92 -16.43 -6.27
CA GLU A 99 -9.51 -16.71 -6.02
C GLU A 99 -8.86 -15.68 -5.10
N ARG A 100 -7.75 -16.07 -4.46
CA ARG A 100 -6.95 -15.17 -3.61
C ARG A 100 -6.24 -14.14 -4.49
N ILE A 101 -6.37 -12.88 -4.14
CA ILE A 101 -5.81 -11.74 -4.86
C ILE A 101 -4.50 -11.32 -4.18
N PRO A 102 -3.34 -11.39 -4.86
CA PRO A 102 -2.09 -10.86 -4.33
C PRO A 102 -2.11 -9.33 -4.29
N ALA A 103 -1.25 -8.74 -3.47
CA ALA A 103 -1.03 -7.29 -3.53
C ALA A 103 -0.42 -6.91 -4.89
N ALA A 104 -0.97 -5.87 -5.51
CA ALA A 104 -0.52 -5.37 -6.80
C ALA A 104 0.87 -4.74 -6.69
N LEU A 105 1.72 -5.07 -7.66
CA LEU A 105 3.02 -4.45 -7.82
C LEU A 105 2.88 -3.01 -8.37
N PRO A 106 3.84 -2.10 -8.10
CA PRO A 106 3.82 -0.75 -8.66
C PRO A 106 3.65 -0.70 -10.19
N SER A 107 4.20 -1.68 -10.93
CA SER A 107 4.05 -1.79 -12.38
C SER A 107 2.64 -2.16 -12.83
N GLU A 108 1.92 -2.97 -12.04
CA GLU A 108 0.53 -3.37 -12.31
C GLU A 108 -0.43 -2.22 -12.05
N ILE A 109 -0.20 -1.51 -10.94
CA ILE A 109 -0.87 -0.24 -10.63
C ILE A 109 -0.66 0.75 -11.79
N ASN A 110 0.59 0.94 -12.23
CA ASN A 110 0.93 1.86 -13.30
C ASN A 110 0.18 1.56 -14.60
N ARG A 111 0.14 0.27 -15.00
CA ARG A 111 -0.59 -0.19 -16.19
C ARG A 111 -2.07 0.17 -16.12
N ARG A 112 -2.69 -0.01 -14.95
CA ARG A 112 -4.13 0.26 -14.74
C ARG A 112 -4.43 1.77 -14.68
N VAL A 113 -3.67 2.52 -13.88
CA VAL A 113 -3.91 3.95 -13.63
C VAL A 113 -3.73 4.77 -14.91
N PHE A 114 -2.63 4.56 -15.62
CA PHE A 114 -2.29 5.38 -16.78
C PHE A 114 -2.81 4.84 -18.11
N ARG A 115 -3.61 3.76 -18.09
CA ARG A 115 -4.11 3.06 -19.29
C ARG A 115 -3.04 3.00 -20.37
N ILE A 116 -1.86 2.50 -20.03
CA ILE A 116 -0.94 2.07 -21.07
C ILE A 116 -1.65 0.85 -21.68
N LYS A 117 -2.48 1.08 -22.71
CA LYS A 117 -2.72 0.07 -23.73
C LYS A 117 -1.34 -0.42 -24.07
N ASP A 118 -1.11 -1.73 -24.03
CA ASP A 118 0.11 -2.32 -24.58
C ASP A 118 0.48 -1.48 -25.79
N VAL A 119 1.63 -0.79 -25.73
CA VAL A 119 2.17 -0.18 -26.93
C VAL A 119 2.46 -1.41 -27.75
N GLY A 120 1.49 -1.81 -28.57
CA GLY A 120 1.47 -3.09 -29.24
C GLY A 120 2.85 -3.21 -29.84
N ALA A 121 3.58 -4.24 -29.43
CA ALA A 121 4.91 -4.50 -29.93
C ALA A 121 4.78 -4.36 -31.44
N LYS A 122 5.31 -3.26 -31.99
CA LYS A 122 5.16 -2.98 -33.40
C LYS A 122 6.05 -4.02 -34.04
N HIS A 123 5.45 -5.13 -34.45
CA HIS A 123 6.15 -6.23 -35.05
C HIS A 123 6.75 -5.71 -36.35
N ILE A 124 8.03 -5.34 -36.30
CA ILE A 124 8.85 -5.16 -37.49
C ILE A 124 9.30 -6.58 -37.85
N PRO A 125 8.89 -7.13 -39.01
CA PRO A 125 9.31 -8.47 -39.40
C PRO A 125 10.84 -8.53 -39.51
N GLY A 126 11.46 -9.47 -38.80
CA GLY A 126 12.88 -9.81 -38.98
C GLY A 126 13.89 -9.35 -37.91
N VAL A 127 13.46 -8.81 -36.76
CA VAL A 127 14.39 -8.44 -35.67
C VAL A 127 14.00 -9.12 -34.35
N PRO A 128 14.90 -9.85 -33.66
CA PRO A 128 14.60 -10.40 -32.34
C PRO A 128 14.62 -9.25 -31.33
N ILE A 129 13.47 -8.90 -30.75
CA ILE A 129 13.40 -7.99 -29.62
C ILE A 129 12.75 -8.74 -28.46
N ILE A 130 13.58 -9.35 -27.63
CA ILE A 130 13.21 -9.67 -26.25
C ILE A 130 14.14 -8.85 -25.36
N THR A 131 13.78 -7.58 -25.18
CA THR A 131 14.37 -6.77 -24.12
C THR A 131 13.23 -6.50 -23.15
N TYR A 132 13.19 -7.27 -22.06
CA TYR A 132 12.33 -7.00 -20.90
C TYR A 132 12.80 -5.70 -20.24
N HIS A 133 12.43 -4.57 -20.83
CA HIS A 133 12.58 -3.30 -20.14
C HIS A 133 11.52 -3.28 -19.03
N LYS A 134 11.97 -3.15 -17.76
CA LYS A 134 11.05 -2.81 -16.66
C LYS A 134 10.21 -1.63 -17.13
N THR A 135 8.90 -1.83 -17.24
CA THR A 135 7.98 -0.76 -17.64
C THR A 135 8.22 0.44 -16.73
N PRO A 136 8.49 1.64 -17.28
CA PRO A 136 8.63 2.83 -16.46
C PRO A 136 7.39 2.99 -15.57
N VAL A 137 7.61 3.04 -14.26
CA VAL A 137 6.56 3.33 -13.27
C VAL A 137 6.49 4.84 -13.12
N ASP A 138 5.28 5.40 -13.15
CA ASP A 138 5.08 6.82 -12.93
C ASP A 138 5.68 7.25 -11.57
N LYS A 139 6.29 8.44 -11.56
CA LYS A 139 6.98 8.95 -10.38
C LYS A 139 6.06 9.03 -9.16
N LYS A 140 4.78 9.35 -9.32
CA LYS A 140 3.83 9.43 -8.19
C LYS A 140 3.60 8.07 -7.55
N ILE A 141 3.50 7.01 -8.36
CA ILE A 141 3.36 5.64 -7.87
C ILE A 141 4.63 5.21 -7.13
N ALA A 142 5.81 5.50 -7.71
CA ALA A 142 7.09 5.20 -7.06
C ALA A 142 7.26 5.98 -5.73
N ASP A 143 6.87 7.25 -5.70
CA ASP A 143 6.93 8.07 -4.49
C ASP A 143 5.90 7.62 -3.44
N ASP A 144 4.69 7.19 -3.84
CA ASP A 144 3.70 6.62 -2.92
C ASP A 144 4.14 5.28 -2.36
N ASP A 145 4.70 4.39 -3.19
CA ASP A 145 5.32 3.15 -2.72
C ASP A 145 6.42 3.46 -1.70
N LYS A 146 7.34 4.38 -2.03
CA LYS A 146 8.45 4.83 -1.16
C LYS A 146 7.99 5.43 0.16
N ASP A 147 6.87 6.13 0.20
CA ASP A 147 6.46 6.85 1.41
C ASP A 147 5.48 6.04 2.27
N PHE A 148 4.69 5.16 1.65
CA PHE A 148 3.57 4.49 2.30
C PHE A 148 3.69 2.95 2.31
N GLY A 149 4.46 2.36 1.40
CA GLY A 149 4.75 0.92 1.40
C GLY A 149 5.66 0.49 2.56
N PHE A 150 5.85 -0.82 2.72
CA PHE A 150 6.77 -1.37 3.73
C PHE A 150 8.20 -0.86 3.52
N ARG A 151 8.79 -0.27 4.57
CA ARG A 151 10.16 0.28 4.55
C ARG A 151 11.24 -0.75 4.89
N SER A 152 10.82 -1.93 5.34
CA SER A 152 11.67 -3.04 5.76
C SER A 152 10.90 -4.34 5.55
N THR A 153 11.62 -5.46 5.40
CA THR A 153 11.06 -6.80 5.51
C THR A 153 11.36 -7.44 6.87
N THR A 154 12.00 -6.72 7.79
CA THR A 154 12.27 -7.17 9.16
C THR A 154 11.39 -6.43 10.16
N VAL A 155 10.73 -7.19 11.05
CA VAL A 155 10.02 -6.66 12.22
C VAL A 155 10.85 -6.98 13.45
N GLU A 156 11.47 -5.96 14.03
CA GLU A 156 12.31 -6.11 15.23
C GLU A 156 11.50 -6.60 16.45
N PRO A 157 12.14 -7.21 17.46
CA PRO A 157 11.50 -7.52 18.73
C PRO A 157 10.86 -6.29 19.35
N HIS A 158 9.71 -6.46 19.99
CA HIS A 158 8.97 -5.40 20.68
C HIS A 158 8.66 -4.16 19.82
N SER A 159 8.59 -4.33 18.50
CA SER A 159 8.39 -3.26 17.53
C SER A 159 7.12 -3.43 16.69
N THR A 160 6.79 -2.37 15.96
CA THR A 160 5.66 -2.37 15.02
C THR A 160 6.18 -1.96 13.64
N LEU A 161 5.86 -2.77 12.63
CA LEU A 161 6.09 -2.43 11.23
C LEU A 161 4.75 -2.24 10.54
N SER A 162 4.64 -1.26 9.65
CA SER A 162 3.45 -1.08 8.84
C SER A 162 3.77 -0.62 7.43
N GLY A 163 2.87 -0.92 6.51
CA GLY A 163 2.94 -0.48 5.13
C GLY A 163 1.58 -0.64 4.44
N PHE A 164 1.37 0.14 3.39
CA PHE A 164 0.22 0.00 2.51
C PHE A 164 0.48 -1.02 1.42
N LEU A 165 -0.50 -1.89 1.21
CA LEU A 165 -0.62 -2.78 0.06
C LEU A 165 -1.88 -2.41 -0.72
N PHE A 166 -1.87 -2.67 -2.02
CA PHE A 166 -2.99 -2.33 -2.90
C PHE A 166 -3.54 -3.60 -3.53
N TYR A 167 -4.85 -3.78 -3.53
CA TYR A 167 -5.50 -4.95 -4.13
C TYR A 167 -6.42 -4.52 -5.27
N ASP A 168 -6.34 -5.17 -6.43
CA ASP A 168 -7.29 -4.94 -7.53
C ASP A 168 -8.62 -5.61 -7.16
N ILE A 169 -9.65 -4.81 -6.94
CA ILE A 169 -10.96 -5.28 -6.46
C ILE A 169 -12.05 -5.14 -7.52
N ASN A 170 -11.70 -4.83 -8.77
CA ASN A 170 -12.68 -4.58 -9.82
C ASN A 170 -13.56 -5.80 -10.13
N ASP A 171 -13.03 -7.02 -9.94
CA ASP A 171 -13.74 -8.26 -10.22
C ASP A 171 -14.50 -8.81 -8.99
N MET A 172 -14.57 -8.04 -7.89
CA MET A 172 -15.20 -8.46 -6.63
C MET A 172 -16.66 -7.97 -6.45
N GLY A 173 -17.20 -7.24 -7.43
CA GLY A 173 -18.56 -6.71 -7.40
C GLY A 173 -18.76 -5.54 -6.41
N ASP A 174 -20.02 -5.27 -6.06
CA ASP A 174 -20.42 -4.03 -5.36
C ASP A 174 -20.03 -3.97 -3.88
N ALA A 175 -19.77 -5.12 -3.24
CA ALA A 175 -19.47 -5.20 -1.82
C ALA A 175 -18.15 -5.97 -1.56
N PRO A 176 -17.01 -5.48 -2.08
CA PRO A 176 -15.75 -6.23 -2.12
C PRO A 176 -15.21 -6.62 -0.75
N LEU A 177 -15.54 -5.88 0.31
CA LEU A 177 -15.07 -6.18 1.66
C LEU A 177 -15.96 -7.18 2.41
N LYS A 178 -17.21 -7.40 1.96
CA LYS A 178 -18.17 -8.22 2.68
C LYS A 178 -17.78 -9.68 2.59
N GLY A 179 -17.52 -10.30 3.74
CA GLY A 179 -17.06 -11.69 3.83
C GLY A 179 -15.62 -11.91 3.36
N ALA A 180 -14.90 -10.84 3.00
CA ALA A 180 -13.50 -10.94 2.62
C ALA A 180 -12.58 -10.94 3.85
N GLU A 181 -11.37 -11.44 3.68
CA GLU A 181 -10.33 -11.51 4.70
C GLU A 181 -8.95 -11.19 4.11
N ILE A 182 -8.04 -10.70 4.95
CA ILE A 182 -6.62 -10.65 4.62
C ILE A 182 -5.96 -11.90 5.21
N TYR A 183 -5.35 -12.70 4.34
CA TYR A 183 -4.65 -13.91 4.71
C TYR A 183 -3.14 -13.68 4.65
N VAL A 184 -2.46 -13.88 5.78
CA VAL A 184 -1.02 -13.70 5.90
C VAL A 184 -0.36 -15.02 6.21
N ARG A 185 0.64 -15.41 5.42
CA ARG A 185 1.42 -16.63 5.65
C ARG A 185 2.89 -16.43 5.36
N GLU A 186 3.69 -17.43 5.71
CA GLU A 186 5.14 -17.49 5.45
C GLU A 186 5.96 -16.43 6.21
N ILE A 187 5.44 -15.89 7.32
CA ILE A 187 6.26 -15.12 8.26
C ILE A 187 7.18 -16.09 8.99
N ARG A 188 8.45 -15.72 9.14
CA ARG A 188 9.47 -16.54 9.81
C ARG A 188 10.17 -15.73 10.88
N THR A 189 10.69 -16.40 11.88
CA THR A 189 11.71 -15.83 12.76
C THR A 189 13.01 -15.66 11.99
N MET A 190 13.78 -14.60 12.26
CA MET A 190 15.04 -14.30 11.55
C MET A 190 16.11 -15.38 11.74
N ASP A 191 16.03 -16.18 12.83
CA ASP A 191 16.89 -17.35 13.02
C ASP A 191 16.51 -18.55 12.13
N GLY A 192 15.41 -18.43 11.37
CA GLY A 192 14.89 -19.44 10.44
C GLY A 192 14.24 -20.65 11.11
N LYS A 193 14.23 -20.73 12.44
CA LYS A 193 13.84 -21.95 13.18
C LYS A 193 12.34 -22.13 13.28
N GLN A 194 11.60 -21.03 13.30
CA GLN A 194 10.15 -21.03 13.43
C GLN A 194 9.52 -20.27 12.27
N ARG A 195 8.60 -20.95 11.59
CA ARG A 195 7.60 -20.34 10.72
C ARG A 195 6.35 -20.12 11.55
N LEU A 196 5.76 -18.94 11.42
CA LEU A 196 4.56 -18.59 12.17
C LEU A 196 3.33 -19.27 11.54
N PHE A 197 2.31 -19.53 12.37
CA PHE A 197 1.01 -19.93 11.86
C PHE A 197 0.42 -18.83 10.97
N PRO A 198 -0.35 -19.18 9.93
CA PRO A 198 -1.01 -18.18 9.10
C PRO A 198 -2.06 -17.38 9.89
N PHE A 199 -2.14 -16.09 9.63
CA PHE A 199 -3.14 -15.19 10.21
C PHE A 199 -4.30 -15.02 9.23
N THR A 200 -5.51 -14.90 9.77
CA THR A 200 -6.72 -14.67 8.98
C THR A 200 -7.50 -13.51 9.58
N ILE A 201 -7.41 -12.35 8.93
CA ILE A 201 -8.01 -11.11 9.44
C ILE A 201 -9.30 -10.81 8.67
N SER A 202 -10.45 -11.05 9.31
CA SER A 202 -11.76 -10.79 8.70
C SER A 202 -12.06 -9.29 8.56
N LEU A 203 -12.40 -8.85 7.34
CA LEU A 203 -12.78 -7.46 7.05
C LEU A 203 -14.21 -7.13 7.52
N ASN A 204 -15.02 -8.14 7.87
CA ASN A 204 -16.33 -7.92 8.50
C ASN A 204 -16.20 -7.18 9.83
N LYS A 205 -15.11 -7.37 10.57
CA LYS A 205 -14.87 -6.64 11.83
C LYS A 205 -14.74 -5.13 11.59
N TYR A 206 -14.08 -4.74 10.48
CA TYR A 206 -13.96 -3.36 10.04
C TYR A 206 -15.28 -2.78 9.53
N LEU A 207 -16.06 -3.54 8.75
CA LEU A 207 -17.39 -3.10 8.31
C LEU A 207 -18.32 -2.84 9.50
N ALA A 208 -18.33 -3.77 10.47
CA ALA A 208 -19.15 -3.65 11.68
C ALA A 208 -18.75 -2.47 12.59
N SER A 209 -17.52 -1.97 12.54
CA SER A 209 -17.13 -0.77 13.30
C SER A 209 -17.63 0.51 12.62
N LYS A 210 -17.60 0.58 11.29
CA LYS A 210 -18.13 1.72 10.53
C LYS A 210 -19.62 1.93 10.71
N ASP A 211 -20.37 0.83 10.75
CA ASP A 211 -21.82 0.89 10.99
C ASP A 211 -22.15 1.49 12.37
N LYS A 212 -21.26 1.30 13.36
CA LYS A 212 -21.41 1.87 14.70
C LYS A 212 -21.07 3.35 14.77
N GLU A 213 -20.15 3.84 13.95
CA GLU A 213 -19.79 5.26 13.87
C GLU A 213 -20.84 6.12 13.15
N THR A 214 -21.68 5.48 12.31
CA THR A 214 -22.71 6.17 11.51
C THR A 214 -24.06 6.26 12.24
N LYS A 215 -24.19 5.63 13.42
CA LYS A 215 -25.41 5.59 14.22
C LYS A 215 -25.31 6.52 15.44
#